data_AF-A0A3M1Y623-F1
#
_entry.id   AF-A0A3M1Y623-F1
#
_cell.length_a   1.000
_cell.length_b   1.000
_cell.length_c   1.000
_cell.angle_alpha   90.00
_cell.angle_beta   90.00
_cell.angle_gamma   90.00
#
_symmetry.space_group_name_H-M   'P 1'
#
loop_
_entity.id
_entity.type
_entity.pdbx_description
1 polymer ?
#
loop_
_entity_poly.entity_id
_entity_poly.type
_entity_poly.pdbx_seq_one_letter_code
_entity_poly.pdbx_strand_id
1 'polypeptide(L)' 'MKRRVAIMIFDDVEVLDFCGPFEVFAVTRDYRDGETELFDVYTVAEKDTPVIARNGLSVNPAYTLETCPKPDI' A
#
# COMPACT_ATOMS: atom_id res chain seq x y z
N MET A 1 8.13 15.86 -5.92
CA MET A 1 7.82 14.52 -6.46
C MET A 1 7.20 13.72 -5.33
N LYS A 2 6.15 12.94 -5.60
CA LYS A 2 5.52 12.09 -4.58
C LYS A 2 6.50 11.00 -4.14
N ARG A 3 6.51 10.66 -2.84
CA ARG A 3 7.27 9.52 -2.34
C ARG A 3 6.48 8.25 -2.57
N ARG A 4 7.13 7.18 -3.02
CA ARG A 4 6.51 5.88 -3.24
C ARG A 4 6.48 5.09 -1.95
N VAL A 5 5.28 4.66 -1.54
CA VAL A 5 5.04 3.87 -0.33
C VAL A 5 4.59 2.48 -0.75
N ALA A 6 5.43 1.48 -0.51
CA ALA A 6 5.11 0.08 -0.75
C ALA A 6 4.56 -0.54 0.53
N ILE A 7 3.28 -0.92 0.52
CA ILE A 7 2.64 -1.60 1.65
C ILE A 7 2.66 -3.10 1.37
N MET A 8 3.53 -3.82 2.08
CA MET A 8 3.61 -5.27 1.97
C MET A 8 2.36 -5.92 2.57
N ILE A 9 1.71 -6.78 1.80
CA ILE A 9 0.62 -7.65 2.22
C ILE A 9 1.01 -9.11 2.00
N PHE A 10 0.50 -9.99 2.86
CA PHE A 10 0.80 -11.42 2.85
C PHE A 10 -0.36 -12.17 3.51
N ASP A 11 -0.44 -13.48 3.29
CA ASP A 11 -1.52 -14.30 3.84
C ASP A 11 -1.58 -14.19 5.36
N ASP A 12 -2.79 -14.19 5.91
CA ASP A 12 -3.09 -14.01 7.33
C ASP A 12 -2.69 -12.64 7.93
N VAL A 13 -2.38 -11.62 7.11
CA VAL A 13 -2.20 -10.24 7.57
C VAL A 13 -3.51 -9.72 8.21
N GLU A 14 -3.39 -8.99 9.31
CA GLU A 14 -4.54 -8.30 9.92
C GLU A 14 -4.95 -7.13 9.02
N VAL A 15 -6.26 -7.02 8.72
CA VAL A 15 -6.76 -6.02 7.75
C VAL A 15 -6.39 -4.59 8.14
N LEU A 16 -6.47 -4.27 9.43
CA LEU A 16 -6.18 -2.94 9.93
C LEU A 16 -4.71 -2.54 9.75
N ASP A 17 -3.79 -3.51 9.78
CA ASP A 17 -2.35 -3.26 9.75
C ASP A 17 -1.90 -2.68 8.42
N PHE A 18 -2.52 -3.08 7.31
CA PHE A 18 -2.22 -2.52 5.99
C PHE A 18 -3.22 -1.43 5.57
N CYS A 19 -4.52 -1.57 5.89
CA CYS A 19 -5.52 -0.57 5.52
C CYS A 19 -5.31 0.76 6.24
N GLY A 20 -4.92 0.75 7.51
CA GLY A 20 -4.68 1.97 8.28
C GLY A 20 -3.61 2.88 7.65
N PRO A 21 -2.38 2.38 7.44
CA PRO A 21 -1.34 3.13 6.73
C PRO A 21 -1.75 3.48 5.30
N PHE A 22 -2.41 2.56 4.58
CA PHE A 22 -2.86 2.81 3.21
C PHE A 22 -3.75 4.04 3.12
N GLU A 23 -4.79 4.13 3.96
CA GLU A 23 -5.70 5.28 3.98
C GLU A 23 -4.98 6.58 4.35
N VAL A 24 -4.17 6.56 5.41
CA VAL A 24 -3.46 7.76 5.88
C VAL A 24 -2.53 8.31 4.80
N PHE A 25 -1.69 7.48 4.19
CA PHE A 25 -0.77 7.95 3.16
C PHE A 25 -1.50 8.39 1.88
N ALA A 26 -2.58 7.70 1.48
CA ALA A 26 -3.32 8.02 0.26
C ALA A 26 -4.01 9.39 0.31
N VAL A 27 -4.49 9.81 1.49
CA VAL A 27 -5.18 11.09 1.65
C VAL A 27 -4.27 12.25 2.05
N THR A 28 -3.01 11.97 2.43
CA THR A 28 -2.12 13.03 2.93
C THR A 28 -1.75 14.02 1.81
N ARG A 29 -1.86 15.32 2.13
CA ARG A 29 -1.53 16.47 1.27
C ARG A 29 -0.52 17.40 1.93
N ASP A 30 0.16 18.22 1.13
CA ASP A 30 1.02 19.29 1.64
C ASP A 30 0.17 20.29 2.44
N TYR A 31 0.50 20.51 3.71
CA TYR A 31 -0.27 21.39 4.58
C TYR A 31 -0.28 22.86 4.12
N ARG A 32 0.66 23.26 3.25
CA ARG A 32 0.80 24.64 2.78
C ARG A 32 -0.24 25.01 1.73
N ASP A 33 -0.61 24.06 0.89
CA ASP A 33 -1.57 24.26 -0.19
C ASP A 33 -2.85 23.42 -0.03
N GLY A 34 -2.80 22.34 0.75
CA GLY A 34 -3.93 21.43 1.00
C GLY A 34 -4.26 20.49 -0.17
N GLU A 35 -3.56 20.59 -1.29
CA GLU A 35 -3.93 19.98 -2.57
C GLU A 35 -2.85 19.05 -3.11
N THR A 36 -1.58 19.35 -2.86
CA THR A 36 -0.46 18.58 -3.40
C THR A 36 -0.36 17.23 -2.69
N GLU A 37 -0.64 16.14 -3.39
CA GLU A 37 -0.46 14.79 -2.85
C GLU A 37 1.03 14.50 -2.59
N LEU A 38 1.34 13.98 -1.40
CA LEU A 38 2.73 13.73 -0.99
C LEU A 38 3.21 12.31 -1.30
N PHE A 39 2.29 11.36 -1.45
CA PHE A 39 2.60 9.94 -1.54
C PHE A 39 1.93 9.28 -2.75
N ASP A 40 2.61 8.28 -3.28
CA ASP A 40 2.12 7.32 -4.26
C ASP A 40 2.11 5.95 -3.57
N VAL A 41 0.93 5.46 -3.21
CA VAL A 41 0.75 4.33 -2.29
C VAL A 41 0.25 3.12 -3.06
N TYR A 42 0.91 1.98 -2.89
CA TYR A 42 0.53 0.74 -3.56
C TYR A 42 0.82 -0.48 -2.68
N THR A 43 0.09 -1.56 -2.92
CA THR A 43 0.29 -2.84 -2.24
C THR A 43 1.31 -3.69 -2.98
N VAL A 44 2.14 -4.40 -2.22
CA VAL A 44 3.12 -5.36 -2.74
C VAL A 44 2.92 -6.70 -2.05
N ALA A 45 3.04 -7.80 -2.78
CA ALA A 45 3.04 -9.15 -2.20
C ALA A 45 4.20 -10.00 -2.74
N GLU A 46 4.39 -11.18 -2.17
CA GLU A 46 5.37 -12.15 -2.67
C GLU A 46 4.99 -12.67 -4.06
N LYS A 47 3.68 -12.83 -4.34
CA LYS A 47 3.13 -13.45 -5.55
C LYS A 47 2.06 -12.58 -6.17
N ASP A 48 1.88 -12.70 -7.48
CA ASP A 48 0.82 -12.04 -8.25
C ASP A 48 -0.51 -12.81 -8.17
N THR A 49 -0.90 -13.16 -6.94
CA THR A 49 -2.14 -13.88 -6.64
C THR A 49 -2.83 -13.21 -5.47
N PRO A 50 -4.17 -13.36 -5.32
CA PRO A 50 -4.87 -12.76 -4.20
C PRO A 50 -4.28 -13.21 -2.85
N VAL A 51 -4.04 -12.24 -1.97
CA VAL A 51 -3.69 -12.46 -0.57
C VAL A 51 -4.96 -12.67 0.23
N ILE A 52 -4.99 -13.69 1.07
CA ILE A 52 -6.10 -13.95 1.98
C ILE A 52 -5.73 -13.42 3.36
N ALA A 53 -6.24 -12.24 3.69
CA ALA A 53 -6.09 -11.65 5.01
C ALA A 53 -6.93 -12.40 6.06
N ARG A 54 -6.70 -12.08 7.33
CA ARG A 54 -7.48 -12.63 8.44
C ARG A 54 -8.97 -12.45 8.23
N ASN A 55 -9.75 -13.45 8.64
CA ASN A 55 -11.21 -13.51 8.47
C ASN A 55 -11.69 -13.58 7.01
N GLY A 56 -10.81 -13.91 6.06
CA GLY A 56 -11.18 -14.29 4.70
C GLY A 56 -11.35 -13.14 3.71
N LEU A 57 -10.89 -11.93 4.05
CA LEU A 57 -10.82 -10.84 3.08
C LEU A 57 -9.76 -11.18 2.02
N SER A 58 -10.18 -11.22 0.75
CA SER A 58 -9.29 -11.44 -0.38
C SER A 58 -8.87 -10.10 -1.00
N VAL A 59 -7.56 -9.89 -1.16
CA VAL A 59 -6.96 -8.63 -1.64
C VAL A 59 -6.01 -8.93 -2.79
N ASN A 60 -6.18 -8.24 -3.91
CA ASN A 60 -5.24 -8.32 -5.02
C ASN A 60 -4.08 -7.33 -4.79
N PRO A 61 -2.81 -7.79 -4.79
CA PRO A 61 -1.68 -6.87 -4.75
C PRO A 61 -1.56 -6.08 -6.06
N ALA A 62 -1.03 -4.86 -5.98
CA ALA A 62 -0.74 -4.07 -7.19
C ALA A 62 0.55 -4.53 -7.87
N TYR A 63 1.52 -5.03 -7.09
CA TYR A 63 2.82 -5.49 -7.56
C TYR A 63 3.32 -6.69 -6.76
N THR A 64 4.31 -7.39 -7.32
CA THR A 64 5.16 -8.30 -6.56
C THR A 64 6.43 -7.60 -6.11
N LEU A 65 7.22 -8.24 -5.24
CA LEU A 65 8.56 -7.75 -4.87
C LEU A 65 9.49 -7.54 -6.08
N GLU A 66 9.27 -8.26 -7.19
CA GLU A 66 10.09 -8.17 -8.40
C GLU A 66 9.59 -7.08 -9.36
N THR A 67 8.28 -6.82 -9.38
CA THR A 67 7.66 -5.90 -10.34
C THR A 67 7.38 -4.51 -9.78
N CYS A 68 7.49 -4.33 -8.45
CA CYS A 68 7.22 -3.04 -7.84
C CYS A 68 8.26 -1.99 -8.25
N PRO A 69 7.85 -0.71 -8.44
CA PRO A 69 8.81 0.37 -8.59
C PRO A 69 9.62 0.50 -7.29
N LYS A 70 10.86 1.00 -7.38
CA LYS A 70 11.70 1.22 -6.18
C LYS A 70 10.93 2.08 -5.15
N PRO A 71 10.66 1.57 -3.94
CA PRO A 71 10.00 2.32 -2.89
C PRO A 71 10.95 3.32 -2.24
N ASP A 72 10.38 4.43 -1.77
CA ASP A 72 11.05 5.37 -0.86
C ASP A 72 10.78 5.00 0.61
N ILE A 73 9.63 4.35 0.86
CA ILE A 73 9.13 3.86 2.15
C ILE A 73 8.57 2.46 1.94
#